data_AF-A0A960QAF2-F1
#
_entry.id   AF-A0A960QAF2-F1
#
_cell.length_a   1.000
_cell.length_b   1.000
_cell.length_c   1.000
_cell.angle_alpha   90.00
_cell.angle_beta   90.00
_cell.angle_gamma   90.00
#
_symmetry.space_group_name_H-M   'P 1'
#
loop_
_entity.id
_entity.type
_entity.pdbx_description
1 polymer ?
#
loop_
_entity_poly.entity_id
_entity_poly.type
_entity_poly.pdbx_seq_one_letter_code
_entity_poly.pdbx_strand_id
1 'polypeptide(L)'
;MARPDTASPPRRRPRGLLAAVVAVSLVLVAPSGAAPRDPPPAPETTLAEHLEGTRAEGYLPLRFAVAAASEVDVFFHDGPELALAFSGGELDALLTAPGGSKEPSPARAVLSLYRPAYLDGARWRPVTELTVDAAEYLFNTLARLYLEREVTRGSELGRRIEARAGELLADLPAAVRTEAYVSAASDFVSHALAVASQLERSARLHESRGTDVCAHLDAPWTLFALWDRIFGDEVYEATYFPEARRGDGPAADAPRPIRTRVGLAAEDKALLERTLLEGRWQGDRRSDLASRYCPG
;
A
#
# COMPACT_ATOMS: atom_id res chain seq x y z
N MET A 1 18.66 -5.13 -70.03
CA MET A 1 17.48 -5.13 -69.16
C MET A 1 17.70 -6.11 -68.02
N ALA A 2 18.00 -5.60 -66.83
CA ALA A 2 17.92 -6.29 -65.53
C ALA A 2 18.07 -5.21 -64.43
N ARG A 3 17.18 -5.20 -63.44
CA ARG A 3 17.20 -4.32 -62.26
C ARG A 3 18.31 -4.74 -61.28
N PRO A 4 18.76 -3.83 -60.42
CA PRO A 4 19.06 -4.22 -59.04
C PRO A 4 18.32 -3.38 -57.99
N ASP A 5 18.13 -4.07 -56.87
CA ASP A 5 17.33 -3.77 -55.70
C ASP A 5 17.73 -2.54 -54.89
N THR A 6 16.71 -1.81 -54.43
CA THR A 6 16.84 -0.81 -53.36
C THR A 6 16.47 -1.45 -52.02
N ALA A 7 17.48 -1.81 -51.23
CA ALA A 7 17.32 -2.17 -49.83
C ALA A 7 17.52 -0.93 -48.94
N SER A 8 16.45 -0.49 -48.30
CA SER A 8 16.47 0.55 -47.25
C SER A 8 17.03 -0.01 -45.93
N PRO A 9 17.77 0.79 -45.14
CA PRO A 9 18.31 0.34 -43.86
C PRO A 9 17.23 0.30 -42.77
N PRO A 10 17.30 -0.63 -41.80
CA PRO A 10 16.32 -0.74 -40.74
C PRO A 10 16.54 0.31 -39.64
N ARG A 11 15.44 0.97 -39.25
CA ARG A 11 15.33 1.84 -38.08
C ARG A 11 15.53 1.02 -36.79
N ARG A 12 16.55 1.37 -36.00
CA ARG A 12 16.74 0.86 -34.64
C ARG A 12 15.62 1.39 -33.72
N ARG A 13 14.86 0.49 -33.10
CA ARG A 13 14.04 0.79 -31.91
C ARG A 13 14.92 0.71 -30.66
N PRO A 14 14.73 1.56 -29.64
CA PRO A 14 15.39 1.41 -28.36
C PRO A 14 14.84 0.17 -27.64
N ARG A 15 15.76 -0.65 -27.12
CA ARG A 15 15.48 -1.80 -26.26
C ARG A 15 15.05 -1.27 -24.88
N GLY A 16 13.77 -1.43 -24.56
CA GLY A 16 13.32 -1.35 -23.17
C GLY A 16 13.82 -2.57 -22.41
N LEU A 17 14.46 -2.35 -21.26
CA LEU A 17 14.77 -3.38 -20.28
C LEU A 17 13.46 -4.07 -19.84
N LEU A 18 13.29 -5.33 -20.26
CA LEU A 18 12.38 -6.26 -19.60
C LEU A 18 13.23 -7.00 -18.56
N ALA A 19 13.07 -6.64 -17.29
CA ALA A 19 13.53 -7.46 -16.17
C ALA A 19 12.61 -8.69 -16.11
N ALA A 20 13.13 -9.83 -16.56
CA ALA A 20 12.53 -11.13 -16.32
C ALA A 20 12.92 -11.59 -14.91
N VAL A 21 11.97 -11.64 -13.99
CA VAL A 21 12.10 -12.39 -12.74
C VAL A 21 11.35 -13.70 -12.94
N VAL A 22 12.10 -14.76 -13.22
CA VAL A 22 11.60 -16.14 -13.24
C VAL A 22 11.65 -16.63 -11.79
N ALA A 23 10.49 -16.71 -11.13
CA ALA A 23 10.38 -17.38 -9.84
C ALA A 23 10.24 -18.90 -10.08
N VAL A 24 11.28 -19.64 -9.75
CA VAL A 24 11.27 -21.10 -9.71
C VAL A 24 10.68 -21.52 -8.37
N SER A 25 9.46 -22.07 -8.38
CA SER A 25 8.83 -22.67 -7.20
C SER A 25 9.50 -24.01 -6.87
N LEU A 26 10.27 -24.06 -5.79
CA LEU A 26 10.78 -25.30 -5.20
C LEU A 26 9.98 -25.55 -3.92
N VAL A 27 9.02 -26.47 -4.00
CA VAL A 27 8.26 -26.96 -2.84
C VAL A 27 9.18 -27.87 -2.03
N LEU A 28 9.73 -27.36 -0.94
CA LEU A 28 10.42 -28.16 0.08
C LEU A 28 9.44 -28.38 1.23
N VAL A 29 8.84 -29.57 1.27
CA VAL A 29 8.07 -30.05 2.41
C VAL A 29 9.02 -30.18 3.60
N ALA A 30 8.92 -29.26 4.58
CA ALA A 30 9.65 -29.38 5.84
C ALA A 30 9.00 -30.46 6.72
N PRO A 31 9.80 -31.24 7.48
CA PRO A 31 9.29 -32.33 8.31
C PRO A 31 8.56 -31.78 9.55
N SER A 32 7.31 -32.18 9.70
CA SER A 32 6.47 -31.98 10.87
C SER A 32 7.09 -32.65 12.10
N GLY A 33 7.69 -31.88 13.00
CA GLY A 33 8.36 -32.44 14.18
C GLY A 33 8.82 -31.47 15.27
N ALA A 34 8.31 -30.23 15.33
CA ALA A 34 8.58 -29.33 16.45
C ALA A 34 7.36 -29.26 17.38
N ALA A 35 7.58 -29.53 18.67
CA ALA A 35 6.59 -29.33 19.73
C ALA A 35 6.00 -27.90 19.67
N PRO A 36 4.75 -27.69 20.12
CA PRO A 36 4.15 -26.36 20.17
C PRO A 36 5.03 -25.50 21.08
N ARG A 37 5.79 -24.58 20.47
CA ARG A 37 6.42 -23.49 21.20
C ARG A 37 5.28 -22.65 21.76
N ASP A 38 5.38 -22.25 23.02
CA ASP A 38 4.45 -21.27 23.58
C ASP A 38 4.31 -20.10 22.59
N PRO A 39 3.07 -19.63 22.34
CA PRO A 39 2.87 -18.55 21.40
C PRO A 39 3.73 -17.35 21.84
N PRO A 40 4.54 -16.78 20.94
CA PRO A 40 5.40 -15.68 21.30
C PRO A 40 4.54 -14.52 21.84
N PRO A 41 5.05 -13.77 22.84
CA PRO A 41 4.27 -12.78 23.56
C PRO A 41 3.63 -11.77 22.61
N ALA A 42 2.42 -11.34 22.96
CA ALA A 42 1.74 -10.25 22.27
C ALA A 42 2.57 -8.96 22.37
N PRO A 43 2.39 -8.00 21.46
CA PRO A 43 3.09 -6.73 21.54
C PRO A 43 2.79 -5.99 22.85
N GLU A 44 3.75 -5.20 23.33
CA GLU A 44 3.61 -4.38 24.55
C GLU A 44 2.52 -3.31 24.42
N THR A 45 2.24 -2.85 23.19
CA THR A 45 1.23 -1.84 22.87
C THR A 45 0.36 -2.28 21.71
N THR A 46 -0.86 -1.76 21.66
CA THR A 46 -1.76 -1.97 20.52
C THR A 46 -1.25 -1.24 19.27
N LEU A 47 -1.70 -1.67 18.08
CA LEU A 47 -1.38 -0.97 16.83
C LEU A 47 -1.87 0.50 16.85
N ALA A 48 -3.05 0.74 17.41
CA ALA A 48 -3.60 2.09 17.51
C ALA A 48 -2.73 3.01 18.39
N GLU A 49 -2.27 2.53 19.55
CA GLU A 49 -1.34 3.28 20.41
C GLU A 49 0.00 3.55 19.72
N HIS A 50 0.54 2.56 19.01
CA HIS A 50 1.77 2.71 18.23
C HIS A 50 1.64 3.79 17.14
N LEU A 51 0.54 3.75 16.37
CA LEU A 51 0.27 4.73 15.31
C LEU A 51 -0.02 6.12 15.87
N GLU A 52 -0.70 6.23 17.01
CA GLU A 52 -0.94 7.53 17.66
C GLU A 52 0.38 8.14 18.18
N GLY A 53 1.28 7.33 18.74
CA GLY A 53 2.64 7.77 19.09
C GLY A 53 3.41 8.28 17.86
N THR A 54 3.36 7.53 16.76
CA THR A 54 3.97 7.93 15.48
C THR A 54 3.38 9.23 14.94
N ARG A 55 2.05 9.38 15.03
CA ARG A 55 1.34 10.60 14.62
C ARG A 55 1.73 11.81 15.46
N ALA A 56 1.95 11.61 16.77
CA ALA A 56 2.36 12.67 17.70
C ALA A 56 3.77 13.22 17.39
N GLU A 57 4.66 12.43 16.78
CA GLU A 57 5.92 12.92 16.20
C GLU A 57 5.71 13.91 15.03
N GLY A 58 4.47 14.01 14.53
CA GLY A 58 4.01 15.11 13.69
C GLY A 58 4.40 15.02 12.22
N TYR A 59 4.92 13.88 11.76
CA TYR A 59 5.45 13.76 10.39
C TYR A 59 4.57 12.98 9.41
N LEU A 60 3.73 12.06 9.91
CA LEU A 60 2.76 11.34 9.08
C LEU A 60 1.33 11.66 9.53
N PRO A 61 0.41 11.95 8.60
CA PRO A 61 -1.01 12.18 8.90
C PRO A 61 -1.74 10.83 9.10
N LEU A 62 -1.48 10.15 10.21
CA LEU A 62 -1.98 8.79 10.46
C LEU A 62 -3.38 8.73 11.09
N ARG A 63 -4.18 9.81 11.05
CA ARG A 63 -5.48 9.83 11.74
C ARG A 63 -6.44 8.75 11.26
N PHE A 64 -6.56 8.55 9.93
CA PHE A 64 -7.39 7.47 9.40
C PHE A 64 -6.84 6.10 9.84
N ALA A 65 -5.51 5.95 9.85
CA ALA A 65 -4.84 4.71 10.20
C ALA A 65 -5.05 4.35 11.68
N VAL A 66 -5.00 5.33 12.59
CA VAL A 66 -5.35 5.15 14.01
C VAL A 66 -6.83 4.73 14.17
N ALA A 67 -7.74 5.40 13.45
CA ALA A 67 -9.16 5.08 13.49
C ALA A 67 -9.45 3.66 12.98
N ALA A 68 -8.82 3.26 11.87
CA ALA A 68 -8.91 1.90 11.35
C ALA A 68 -8.28 0.88 12.31
N ALA A 69 -7.07 1.16 12.81
CA ALA A 69 -6.35 0.29 13.73
C ALA A 69 -7.10 0.01 15.04
N SER A 70 -7.92 0.96 15.50
CA SER A 70 -8.75 0.79 16.70
C SER A 70 -9.89 -0.23 16.51
N GLU A 71 -10.18 -0.60 15.27
CA GLU A 71 -11.30 -1.46 14.90
C GLU A 71 -10.89 -2.81 14.31
N VAL A 72 -9.58 -3.07 14.17
CA VAL A 72 -9.04 -4.32 13.62
C VAL A 72 -8.36 -5.15 14.71
N ASP A 73 -8.49 -6.47 14.59
CA ASP A 73 -7.72 -7.40 15.40
C ASP A 73 -6.44 -7.78 14.65
N VAL A 74 -5.28 -7.64 15.32
CA VAL A 74 -3.97 -7.88 14.70
C VAL A 74 -3.40 -9.23 15.13
N PHE A 75 -3.00 -10.04 14.14
CA PHE A 75 -2.38 -11.35 14.36
C PHE A 75 -0.98 -11.38 13.75
N PHE A 76 -0.03 -11.91 14.51
CA PHE A 76 1.36 -12.02 14.08
C PHE A 76 1.74 -13.46 13.77
N HIS A 77 2.44 -13.63 12.64
CA HIS A 77 2.92 -14.92 12.14
C HIS A 77 4.44 -14.94 12.05
N ASP A 78 5.07 -16.05 12.42
CA ASP A 78 6.54 -16.21 12.38
C ASP A 78 7.05 -16.83 11.08
N GLY A 79 6.16 -17.42 10.28
CA GLY A 79 6.50 -18.07 9.00
C GLY A 79 6.35 -17.11 7.81
N PRO A 80 7.34 -17.00 6.90
CA PRO A 80 7.26 -16.12 5.73
C PRO A 80 6.26 -16.62 4.68
N GLU A 81 5.93 -17.92 4.69
CA GLU A 81 4.99 -18.55 3.73
C GLU A 81 3.56 -18.02 3.87
N LEU A 82 3.17 -17.61 5.08
CA LEU A 82 1.88 -16.95 5.32
C LEU A 82 1.89 -15.49 4.85
N ALA A 83 3.04 -14.80 4.87
CA ALA A 83 3.15 -13.41 4.43
C ALA A 83 3.05 -13.26 2.90
N LEU A 84 3.61 -14.22 2.15
CA LEU A 84 3.57 -14.23 0.68
C LEU A 84 2.15 -14.46 0.14
N ALA A 85 1.31 -15.22 0.84
CA ALA A 85 -0.10 -15.41 0.46
C ALA A 85 -0.89 -14.07 0.44
N PHE A 86 -0.55 -13.12 1.31
CA PHE A 86 -1.27 -11.84 1.41
C PHE A 86 -0.72 -10.71 0.52
N SER A 87 0.44 -10.92 -0.11
CA SER A 87 1.03 -9.96 -1.06
C SER A 87 0.39 -9.99 -2.46
N GLY A 88 -0.49 -10.96 -2.73
CA GLY A 88 -1.08 -11.24 -4.05
C GLY A 88 -2.49 -10.71 -4.30
N GLY A 89 -3.00 -9.76 -3.50
CA GLY A 89 -4.34 -9.21 -3.69
C GLY A 89 -5.49 -10.05 -3.12
N GLU A 90 -5.20 -11.21 -2.51
CA GLU A 90 -6.15 -11.88 -1.63
C GLU A 90 -6.10 -11.22 -0.25
N LEU A 91 -6.69 -10.02 -0.14
CA LEU A 91 -7.16 -9.50 1.14
C LEU A 91 -8.41 -10.27 1.57
N ASP A 92 -8.35 -11.61 1.60
CA ASP A 92 -9.24 -12.36 2.48
C ASP A 92 -8.68 -12.08 3.87
N ALA A 93 -9.12 -10.98 4.48
CA ALA A 93 -9.24 -10.89 5.91
C ALA A 93 -9.95 -12.19 6.32
N LEU A 94 -9.16 -13.19 6.75
CA LEU A 94 -9.68 -14.48 7.14
C LEU A 94 -10.66 -14.22 8.29
N LEU A 95 -11.95 -14.17 7.95
CA LEU A 95 -13.12 -14.12 8.84
C LEU A 95 -13.26 -15.42 9.65
N THR A 96 -12.16 -16.08 9.97
CA THR A 96 -12.12 -17.28 10.80
C THR A 96 -11.04 -17.10 11.82
N ALA A 97 -11.49 -16.88 13.06
CA ALA A 97 -10.68 -16.93 14.25
C ALA A 97 -9.75 -18.16 14.21
N PRO A 98 -8.48 -18.02 14.59
CA PRO A 98 -7.62 -19.18 14.83
C PRO A 98 -8.13 -19.88 16.09
N GLY A 99 -8.95 -20.91 15.90
CA GLY A 99 -9.58 -21.68 16.97
C GLY A 99 -11.10 -21.64 16.83
N GLY A 100 -11.70 -22.81 16.59
CA GLY A 100 -13.12 -22.98 16.31
C GLY A 100 -14.06 -22.62 17.47
N SER A 101 -14.15 -21.34 17.83
CA SER A 101 -15.26 -20.82 18.62
C SER A 101 -16.47 -20.64 17.69
N LYS A 102 -17.59 -21.25 18.08
CA LYS A 102 -18.85 -21.33 17.32
C LYS A 102 -19.73 -20.08 17.44
N GLU A 103 -19.19 -18.94 17.84
CA GLU A 103 -20.00 -17.71 17.97
C GLU A 103 -19.42 -16.58 17.13
N PRO A 104 -20.18 -16.05 16.15
CA PRO A 104 -19.77 -14.87 15.41
C PRO A 104 -19.85 -13.66 16.35
N SER A 105 -18.74 -13.35 17.00
CA SER A 105 -18.47 -11.98 17.47
C SER A 105 -18.66 -11.04 16.27
N PRO A 106 -19.24 -9.82 16.42
CA PRO A 106 -19.40 -8.89 15.30
C PRO A 106 -18.06 -8.78 14.57
N ALA A 107 -18.04 -9.23 13.32
CA ALA A 107 -16.81 -9.56 12.59
C ALA A 107 -15.90 -8.33 12.48
N ARG A 108 -14.97 -8.17 13.43
CA ARG A 108 -13.91 -7.19 13.32
C ARG A 108 -12.99 -7.65 12.20
N ALA A 109 -12.54 -6.71 11.37
CA ALA A 109 -11.56 -7.03 10.35
C ALA A 109 -10.26 -7.52 11.01
N VAL A 110 -9.61 -8.49 10.38
CA VAL A 110 -8.40 -9.13 10.88
C VAL A 110 -7.21 -8.69 10.04
N LEU A 111 -6.17 -8.18 10.68
CA LEU A 111 -4.90 -7.82 10.05
C LEU A 111 -3.83 -8.85 10.43
N SER A 112 -3.40 -9.64 9.44
CA SER A 112 -2.30 -10.60 9.61
C SER A 112 -0.97 -9.98 9.20
N LEU A 113 0.03 -10.04 10.08
CA LEU A 113 1.34 -9.42 9.91
C LEU A 113 2.47 -10.44 10.10
N TYR A 114 3.52 -10.33 9.29
CA TYR A 114 4.73 -11.12 9.45
C TYR A 114 5.59 -10.55 10.58
N ARG A 115 5.63 -11.23 11.73
CA ARG A 115 6.23 -10.73 12.98
C ARG A 115 7.60 -10.08 12.77
N PRO A 116 8.59 -10.70 12.11
CA PRO A 116 9.92 -10.11 11.97
C PRO A 116 9.96 -8.79 11.20
N ALA A 117 8.99 -8.53 10.33
CA ALA A 117 8.92 -7.28 9.56
C ALA A 117 8.36 -6.10 10.38
N TYR A 118 7.54 -6.37 11.39
CA TYR A 118 6.79 -5.33 12.12
C TYR A 118 7.20 -5.20 13.59
N LEU A 119 7.75 -6.26 14.19
CA LEU A 119 8.19 -6.26 15.59
C LEU A 119 9.71 -6.39 15.72
N ASP A 120 10.23 -5.77 16.77
CA ASP A 120 11.53 -6.05 17.38
C ASP A 120 11.28 -6.61 18.79
N GLY A 121 11.39 -7.93 18.92
CA GLY A 121 10.90 -8.64 20.11
C GLY A 121 9.38 -8.50 20.28
N ALA A 122 8.96 -7.88 21.39
CA ALA A 122 7.56 -7.57 21.69
C ALA A 122 7.19 -6.11 21.40
N ARG A 123 8.08 -5.33 20.77
CA ARG A 123 7.85 -3.91 20.47
C ARG A 123 7.56 -3.72 18.99
N TRP A 124 6.61 -2.85 18.69
CA TRP A 124 6.44 -2.36 17.33
C TRP A 124 7.70 -1.64 16.87
N ARG A 125 8.19 -1.99 15.69
CA ARG A 125 9.20 -1.20 15.01
C ARG A 125 8.59 0.17 14.69
N PRO A 126 9.34 1.28 14.84
CA PRO A 126 8.91 2.57 14.33
C PRO A 126 8.49 2.44 12.87
N VAL A 127 7.41 3.10 12.47
CA VAL A 127 6.97 3.14 11.07
C VAL A 127 8.10 3.57 10.13
N THR A 128 8.91 4.53 10.58
CA THR A 128 10.14 4.99 9.90
C THR A 128 11.25 3.97 9.81
N GLU A 129 11.11 2.78 10.39
CA GLU A 129 12.09 1.67 10.32
C GLU A 129 11.55 0.44 9.57
N LEU A 130 10.26 0.39 9.23
CA LEU A 130 9.66 -0.70 8.44
C LEU A 130 10.21 -0.77 7.01
N THR A 131 10.39 -1.95 6.42
CA THR A 131 10.69 -2.01 4.98
C THR A 131 9.59 -1.32 4.16
N VAL A 132 9.91 -0.83 2.95
CA VAL A 132 8.92 -0.18 2.07
C VAL A 132 7.69 -1.05 1.91
N ASP A 133 7.89 -2.31 1.55
CA ASP A 133 6.81 -3.29 1.36
C ASP A 133 5.96 -3.49 2.62
N ALA A 134 6.57 -3.49 3.81
CA ALA A 134 5.84 -3.64 5.06
C ALA A 134 5.03 -2.40 5.41
N ALA A 135 5.60 -1.20 5.21
CA ALA A 135 4.87 0.06 5.40
C ALA A 135 3.71 0.19 4.41
N GLU A 136 3.96 -0.10 3.13
CA GLU A 136 2.93 -0.07 2.09
C GLU A 136 1.79 -1.02 2.39
N TYR A 137 2.08 -2.29 2.71
CA TYR A 137 1.05 -3.26 3.06
C TYR A 137 0.19 -2.81 4.26
N LEU A 138 0.84 -2.33 5.33
CA LEU A 138 0.16 -1.83 6.52
C LEU A 138 -0.77 -0.67 6.18
N PHE A 139 -0.27 0.35 5.48
CA PHE A 139 -1.07 1.53 5.15
C PHE A 139 -2.14 1.24 4.13
N ASN A 140 -1.88 0.38 3.16
CA ASN A 140 -2.85 -0.02 2.15
C ASN A 140 -4.04 -0.70 2.82
N THR A 141 -3.76 -1.68 3.68
CA THR A 141 -4.80 -2.42 4.39
C THR A 141 -5.63 -1.50 5.29
N LEU A 142 -4.98 -0.63 6.07
CA LEU A 142 -5.69 0.32 6.93
C LEU A 142 -6.51 1.34 6.14
N ALA A 143 -5.98 1.84 5.01
CA ALA A 143 -6.69 2.79 4.15
C ALA A 143 -7.91 2.13 3.50
N ARG A 144 -7.73 0.91 2.97
CA ARG A 144 -8.81 0.14 2.36
C ARG A 144 -9.93 -0.13 3.36
N LEU A 145 -9.61 -0.69 4.54
CA LEU A 145 -10.59 -0.95 5.60
C LEU A 145 -11.32 0.32 6.04
N TYR A 146 -10.61 1.44 6.15
CA TYR A 146 -11.23 2.72 6.46
C TYR A 146 -12.22 3.13 5.37
N LEU A 147 -11.81 3.11 4.11
CA LEU A 147 -12.62 3.56 2.97
C LEU A 147 -13.84 2.66 2.74
N GLU A 148 -13.68 1.35 2.77
CA GLU A 148 -14.79 0.38 2.66
C GLU A 148 -15.84 0.60 3.74
N ARG A 149 -15.39 0.93 4.96
CA ARG A 149 -16.28 1.23 6.08
C ARG A 149 -17.04 2.54 5.86
N GLU A 150 -16.37 3.57 5.39
CA GLU A 150 -17.01 4.86 5.10
C GLU A 150 -18.07 4.74 4.00
N VAL A 151 -17.79 3.93 2.97
CA VAL A 151 -18.77 3.51 1.94
C VAL A 151 -19.93 2.75 2.58
N THR A 152 -19.64 1.69 3.34
CA THR A 152 -20.67 0.82 3.95
C THR A 152 -21.59 1.58 4.91
N ARG A 153 -21.05 2.54 5.67
CA ARG A 153 -21.82 3.40 6.58
C ARG A 153 -22.59 4.50 5.85
N GLY A 154 -22.36 4.68 4.54
CA GLY A 154 -22.93 5.78 3.77
C GLY A 154 -22.54 7.14 4.34
N SER A 155 -21.29 7.30 4.79
CA SER A 155 -20.82 8.60 5.29
C SER A 155 -20.75 9.63 4.15
N GLU A 156 -20.47 10.90 4.48
CA GLU A 156 -20.24 11.90 3.42
C GLU A 156 -19.08 11.49 2.50
N LEU A 157 -17.98 10.96 3.07
CA LEU A 157 -16.86 10.44 2.30
C LEU A 157 -17.29 9.22 1.48
N GLY A 158 -18.03 8.28 2.07
CA GLY A 158 -18.55 7.11 1.37
C GLY A 158 -19.37 7.45 0.14
N ARG A 159 -20.35 8.36 0.28
CA ARG A 159 -21.19 8.81 -0.85
C ARG A 159 -20.37 9.53 -1.93
N ARG A 160 -19.36 10.32 -1.54
CA ARG A 160 -18.45 10.97 -2.50
C ARG A 160 -17.64 9.92 -3.28
N ILE A 161 -17.13 8.89 -2.61
CA ILE A 161 -16.42 7.77 -3.25
C ILE A 161 -17.32 7.06 -4.26
N GLU A 162 -18.55 6.71 -3.88
CA GLU A 162 -19.50 6.06 -4.78
C GLU A 162 -19.81 6.91 -6.02
N ALA A 163 -20.00 8.22 -5.84
CA ALA A 163 -20.22 9.15 -6.95
C ALA A 163 -19.00 9.21 -7.89
N ARG A 164 -17.79 9.39 -7.35
CA ARG A 164 -16.54 9.44 -8.13
C ARG A 164 -16.27 8.13 -8.85
N ALA A 165 -16.49 6.99 -8.19
CA ALA A 165 -16.41 5.68 -8.82
C ALA A 165 -17.41 5.55 -9.97
N GLY A 166 -18.64 6.03 -9.82
CA GLY A 166 -19.66 6.04 -10.87
C GLY A 166 -19.26 6.85 -12.11
N GLU A 167 -18.60 7.99 -11.89
CA GLU A 167 -18.12 8.90 -12.94
C GLU A 167 -16.88 8.36 -13.67
N LEU A 168 -15.84 7.99 -12.93
CA LEU A 168 -14.54 7.62 -13.49
C LEU A 168 -14.51 6.20 -14.07
N LEU A 169 -15.34 5.30 -13.53
CA LEU A 169 -15.34 3.87 -13.84
C LEU A 169 -16.60 3.47 -14.60
N ALA A 170 -17.16 4.39 -15.39
CA ALA A 170 -18.38 4.17 -16.14
C ALA A 170 -18.27 3.00 -17.15
N ASP A 171 -17.04 2.67 -17.56
CA ASP A 171 -16.69 1.53 -18.41
C ASP A 171 -16.68 0.18 -17.67
N LEU A 172 -16.59 0.18 -16.34
CA LEU A 172 -16.69 -1.02 -15.51
C LEU A 172 -18.16 -1.32 -15.12
N PRO A 173 -18.51 -2.58 -14.83
CA PRO A 173 -19.80 -2.94 -14.27
C PRO A 173 -20.06 -2.20 -12.94
N ALA A 174 -21.28 -1.68 -12.74
CA ALA A 174 -21.64 -0.91 -11.55
C ALA A 174 -21.27 -1.60 -10.22
N ALA A 175 -21.41 -2.93 -10.18
CA ALA A 175 -21.13 -3.74 -9.00
C ALA A 175 -19.65 -3.74 -8.54
N VAL A 176 -18.70 -3.33 -9.39
CA VAL A 176 -17.25 -3.35 -9.06
C VAL A 176 -16.60 -1.97 -9.07
N ARG A 177 -17.36 -0.91 -9.40
CA ARG A 177 -16.79 0.45 -9.50
C ARG A 177 -16.26 0.93 -8.16
N THR A 178 -17.08 0.87 -7.12
CA THR A 178 -16.72 1.37 -5.80
C THR A 178 -15.51 0.61 -5.24
N GLU A 179 -15.48 -0.71 -5.40
CA GLU A 179 -14.35 -1.56 -5.01
C GLU A 179 -13.06 -1.18 -5.74
N ALA A 180 -13.12 -1.02 -7.07
CA ALA A 180 -11.96 -0.62 -7.87
C ALA A 180 -11.47 0.79 -7.50
N TYR A 181 -12.37 1.73 -7.23
CA TYR A 181 -11.99 3.06 -6.74
C TYR A 181 -11.34 2.99 -5.36
N VAL A 182 -11.91 2.21 -4.43
CA VAL A 182 -11.35 2.03 -3.09
C VAL A 182 -9.94 1.43 -3.16
N SER A 183 -9.73 0.42 -4.00
CA SER A 183 -8.40 -0.16 -4.25
C SER A 183 -7.42 0.89 -4.76
N ALA A 184 -7.82 1.70 -5.75
CA ALA A 184 -6.97 2.76 -6.28
C ALA A 184 -6.64 3.83 -5.23
N ALA A 185 -7.64 4.21 -4.43
CA ALA A 185 -7.49 5.18 -3.34
C ALA A 185 -6.57 4.65 -2.22
N SER A 186 -6.71 3.39 -1.82
CA SER A 186 -5.83 2.78 -0.82
C SER A 186 -4.39 2.66 -1.31
N ASP A 187 -4.18 2.30 -2.58
CA ASP A 187 -2.86 2.23 -3.21
C ASP A 187 -2.17 3.59 -3.23
N PHE A 188 -2.91 4.64 -3.60
CA PHE A 188 -2.41 6.01 -3.57
C PHE A 188 -1.98 6.42 -2.15
N VAL A 189 -2.85 6.21 -1.17
CA VAL A 189 -2.59 6.60 0.23
C VAL A 189 -1.40 5.83 0.80
N SER A 190 -1.30 4.52 0.53
CA SER A 190 -0.19 3.72 1.04
C SER A 190 1.14 4.13 0.43
N HIS A 191 1.17 4.38 -0.88
CA HIS A 191 2.38 4.81 -1.57
C HIS A 191 2.83 6.19 -1.08
N ALA A 192 1.89 7.14 -0.93
CA ALA A 192 2.16 8.45 -0.36
C ALA A 192 2.82 8.37 1.04
N LEU A 193 2.24 7.58 1.95
CA LEU A 193 2.76 7.41 3.31
C LEU A 193 4.07 6.63 3.36
N ALA A 194 4.25 5.63 2.50
CA ALA A 194 5.49 4.87 2.41
C ALA A 194 6.64 5.75 1.92
N VAL A 195 6.42 6.58 0.88
CA VAL A 195 7.41 7.56 0.41
C VAL A 195 7.75 8.57 1.51
N ALA A 196 6.75 9.12 2.20
CA ALA A 196 6.97 10.03 3.31
C ALA A 196 7.81 9.38 4.43
N SER A 197 7.53 8.12 4.75
CA SER A 197 8.26 7.33 5.75
C SER A 197 9.71 7.07 5.34
N GLN A 198 9.97 6.81 4.04
CA GLN A 198 11.33 6.63 3.53
C GLN A 198 12.13 7.93 3.47
N LEU A 199 11.48 9.05 3.15
CA LEU A 199 12.12 10.37 3.21
C LEU A 199 12.56 10.70 4.63
N GLU A 200 11.70 10.45 5.62
CA GLU A 200 12.04 10.63 7.04
C GLU A 200 13.17 9.70 7.49
N ARG A 201 13.14 8.42 7.11
CA ARG A 201 14.25 7.49 7.35
C ARG A 201 15.56 8.01 6.76
N SER A 202 15.52 8.43 5.51
CA SER A 202 16.69 8.92 4.79
C SER A 202 17.26 10.16 5.48
N ALA A 203 16.41 11.13 5.84
CA ALA A 203 16.83 12.31 6.58
C ALA A 203 17.52 11.96 7.91
N ARG A 204 16.91 11.11 8.74
CA ARG A 204 17.50 10.65 10.02
C ARG A 204 18.84 9.92 9.81
N LEU A 205 18.95 9.10 8.76
CA LEU A 205 20.20 8.41 8.44
C LEU A 205 21.30 9.39 8.02
N HIS A 206 20.98 10.37 7.19
CA HIS A 206 21.92 11.41 6.78
C HIS A 206 22.39 12.24 7.98
N GLU A 207 21.46 12.66 8.84
CA GLU A 207 21.75 13.40 10.07
C GLU A 207 22.70 12.59 10.98
N SER A 208 22.44 11.30 11.18
CA SER A 208 23.31 10.41 11.97
C SER A 208 24.74 10.27 11.42
N ARG A 209 24.93 10.60 10.14
CA ARG A 209 26.23 10.58 9.44
C ARG A 209 26.85 11.98 9.31
N GLY A 210 26.24 13.01 9.88
CA GLY A 210 26.70 14.40 9.78
C GLY A 210 26.54 14.98 8.36
N THR A 211 25.53 14.53 7.62
CA THR A 211 25.20 15.01 6.27
C THR A 211 23.72 15.40 6.21
N ASP A 212 23.31 16.12 5.17
CA ASP A 212 21.90 16.44 4.93
C ASP A 212 21.41 15.87 3.60
N VAL A 213 20.09 15.85 3.44
CA VAL A 213 19.42 15.42 2.20
C VAL A 213 19.13 16.59 1.25
N CYS A 214 19.52 17.81 1.60
CA CYS A 214 19.11 19.03 0.89
C CYS A 214 19.68 19.14 -0.51
N ALA A 215 20.90 18.66 -0.69
CA ALA A 215 21.52 18.55 -2.00
C ALA A 215 20.69 17.68 -2.98
N HIS A 216 19.79 16.84 -2.48
CA HIS A 216 18.97 15.93 -3.27
C HIS A 216 17.52 16.39 -3.48
N LEU A 217 17.11 17.48 -2.83
CA LEU A 217 15.73 17.97 -2.91
C LEU A 217 15.30 18.21 -4.36
N ASP A 218 16.19 18.75 -5.20
CA ASP A 218 15.87 19.04 -6.59
C ASP A 218 16.27 17.94 -7.59
N ALA A 219 16.84 16.84 -7.12
CA ALA A 219 17.37 15.81 -7.99
C ALA A 219 16.22 15.01 -8.66
N PRO A 220 16.24 14.83 -9.99
CA PRO A 220 15.07 14.30 -10.72
C PRO A 220 14.81 12.79 -10.55
N TRP A 221 15.68 12.07 -9.83
CA TRP A 221 15.70 10.60 -9.75
C TRP A 221 15.74 10.13 -8.29
N THR A 222 15.07 10.87 -7.41
CA THR A 222 15.03 10.63 -5.95
C THR A 222 13.60 10.49 -5.46
N LEU A 223 13.43 10.09 -4.20
CA LEU A 223 12.13 10.08 -3.52
C LEU A 223 11.45 11.47 -3.51
N PHE A 224 12.23 12.55 -3.58
CA PHE A 224 11.71 13.91 -3.71
C PHE A 224 11.02 14.15 -5.06
N ALA A 225 11.52 13.58 -6.16
CA ALA A 225 10.85 13.67 -7.46
C ALA A 225 9.59 12.80 -7.51
N LEU A 226 9.58 11.68 -6.79
CA LEU A 226 8.38 10.85 -6.64
C LEU A 226 7.27 11.56 -5.85
N TRP A 227 7.64 12.41 -4.88
CA TRP A 227 6.69 13.27 -4.16
C TRP A 227 5.87 14.16 -5.11
N ASP A 228 6.55 14.88 -5.99
CA ASP A 228 5.90 15.74 -6.99
C ASP A 228 4.98 14.94 -7.91
N ARG A 229 5.34 13.68 -8.21
CA ARG A 229 4.52 12.81 -9.04
C ARG A 229 3.26 12.33 -8.31
N ILE A 230 3.37 12.01 -7.03
CA ILE A 230 2.25 11.57 -6.20
C ILE A 230 1.26 12.73 -6.04
N PHE A 231 1.74 13.90 -5.60
CA PHE A 231 0.88 15.02 -5.20
C PHE A 231 0.68 16.09 -6.29
N GLY A 232 1.39 16.03 -7.42
CA GLY A 232 1.23 16.98 -8.53
C GLY A 232 -0.01 16.69 -9.39
N ASP A 233 -0.04 17.18 -10.63
CA ASP A 233 -1.24 17.10 -11.49
C ASP A 233 -1.33 15.81 -12.33
N GLU A 234 -0.29 14.97 -12.32
CA GLU A 234 -0.29 13.72 -13.08
C GLU A 234 -1.33 12.72 -12.55
N VAL A 235 -1.92 11.95 -13.46
CA VAL A 235 -2.85 10.87 -13.12
C VAL A 235 -2.09 9.76 -12.38
N TYR A 236 -2.58 9.38 -11.20
CA TYR A 236 -2.01 8.26 -10.45
C TYR A 236 -2.58 6.94 -10.98
N GLU A 237 -1.82 6.21 -11.80
CA GLU A 237 -2.24 4.91 -12.33
C GLU A 237 -2.35 3.86 -11.21
N ALA A 238 -3.56 3.37 -10.95
CA ALA A 238 -3.79 2.28 -10.00
C ALA A 238 -4.08 0.97 -10.75
N THR A 239 -3.66 -0.16 -10.17
CA THR A 239 -3.97 -1.48 -10.74
C THR A 239 -5.02 -2.16 -9.88
N TYR A 240 -6.22 -2.32 -10.44
CA TYR A 240 -7.28 -3.09 -9.78
C TYR A 240 -7.09 -4.59 -10.00
N PHE A 241 -7.13 -5.35 -8.91
CA PHE A 241 -7.26 -6.80 -8.93
C PHE A 241 -8.68 -7.12 -8.50
N PRO A 242 -9.61 -7.48 -9.42
CA PRO A 242 -10.91 -7.95 -8.99
C PRO A 242 -10.72 -9.16 -8.08
N GLU A 243 -11.39 -9.13 -6.93
CA GLU A 243 -11.48 -10.31 -6.09
C GLU A 243 -12.01 -11.47 -6.96
N ALA A 244 -11.27 -12.59 -6.95
CA ALA A 244 -11.80 -13.82 -7.50
C ALA A 244 -13.08 -14.13 -6.73
N ARG A 245 -14.25 -13.97 -7.37
CA ARG A 245 -15.53 -14.26 -6.74
C ARG A 245 -15.49 -15.67 -6.18
N ARG A 246 -15.73 -15.82 -4.87
CA ARG A 246 -16.01 -17.13 -4.24
C ARG A 246 -17.13 -17.80 -5.03
N GLY A 247 -16.78 -18.79 -5.86
CA GLY A 247 -17.75 -19.53 -6.66
C GLY A 247 -17.19 -20.22 -7.90
N ASP A 248 -16.12 -19.71 -8.51
CA ASP A 248 -15.70 -20.18 -9.84
C ASP A 248 -14.62 -21.27 -9.81
N GLY A 249 -14.82 -22.31 -8.99
CA GLY A 249 -14.12 -23.61 -9.06
C GLY A 249 -12.58 -23.59 -8.93
N PRO A 250 -11.94 -24.76 -8.73
CA PRO A 250 -10.50 -24.85 -8.49
C PRO A 250 -9.64 -24.74 -9.78
N ALA A 251 -10.14 -24.13 -10.85
CA ALA A 251 -9.45 -24.10 -12.15
C ALA A 251 -9.84 -22.94 -13.10
N ALA A 252 -10.43 -21.85 -12.61
CA ALA A 252 -10.50 -20.63 -13.43
C ALA A 252 -9.17 -19.89 -13.28
N ASP A 253 -8.48 -19.60 -14.40
CA ASP A 253 -7.25 -18.82 -14.51
C ASP A 253 -7.09 -17.82 -13.36
N ALA A 254 -5.97 -17.88 -12.63
CA ALA A 254 -5.63 -16.91 -11.58
C ALA A 254 -6.06 -15.50 -12.02
N PRO A 255 -6.81 -14.75 -11.18
CA PRO A 255 -7.45 -13.51 -11.58
C PRO A 255 -6.42 -12.63 -12.29
N ARG A 256 -6.56 -12.51 -13.61
CA ARG A 256 -5.63 -11.69 -14.38
C ARG A 256 -5.83 -10.27 -13.90
N PRO A 257 -4.75 -9.51 -13.59
CA PRO A 257 -4.89 -8.11 -13.26
C PRO A 257 -5.70 -7.45 -14.36
N ILE A 258 -6.90 -6.96 -14.02
CA ILE A 258 -7.57 -6.06 -14.93
C ILE A 258 -6.79 -4.78 -14.75
N ARG A 259 -5.85 -4.53 -15.68
CA ARG A 259 -5.24 -3.21 -15.84
C ARG A 259 -6.33 -2.27 -16.33
N THR A 260 -7.22 -1.89 -15.41
CA THR A 260 -8.12 -0.79 -15.60
C THR A 260 -7.20 0.41 -15.78
N ARG A 261 -7.37 1.22 -16.85
CA ARG A 261 -6.59 2.45 -17.07
C ARG A 261 -6.95 3.56 -16.06
N VAL A 262 -7.47 3.15 -14.93
CA VAL A 262 -8.08 4.00 -13.94
C VAL A 262 -6.94 4.57 -13.17
N GLY A 263 -6.74 5.85 -13.37
CA GLY A 263 -5.94 6.59 -12.44
C GLY A 263 -6.76 7.66 -11.76
N LEU A 264 -6.32 7.98 -10.55
CA LEU A 264 -6.89 9.08 -9.78
C LEU A 264 -6.44 10.38 -10.42
N ALA A 265 -7.39 11.20 -10.84
CA ALA A 265 -7.11 12.53 -11.35
C ALA A 265 -6.75 13.47 -10.18
N ALA A 266 -6.23 14.66 -10.50
CA ALA A 266 -5.85 15.66 -9.50
C ALA A 266 -6.97 15.94 -8.46
N GLU A 267 -8.23 15.98 -8.89
CA GLU A 267 -9.38 16.19 -8.01
C GLU A 267 -9.57 15.05 -6.98
N ASP A 268 -9.33 13.81 -7.40
CA ASP A 268 -9.46 12.62 -6.56
C ASP A 268 -8.33 12.55 -5.55
N LYS A 269 -7.11 12.84 -5.99
CA LYS A 269 -5.94 12.95 -5.11
C LYS A 269 -6.14 14.03 -4.07
N ALA A 270 -6.59 15.22 -4.49
CA ALA A 270 -6.90 16.32 -3.58
C ALA A 270 -8.05 15.99 -2.61
N LEU A 271 -9.03 15.17 -3.01
CA LEU A 271 -10.05 14.65 -2.10
C LEU A 271 -9.40 13.77 -1.03
N LEU A 272 -8.60 12.77 -1.42
CA LEU A 272 -7.96 11.83 -0.52
C LEU A 272 -6.94 12.51 0.40
N GLU A 273 -6.19 13.48 -0.11
CA GLU A 273 -5.25 14.28 0.68
C GLU A 273 -5.96 15.04 1.80
N ARG A 274 -7.06 15.72 1.49
CA ARG A 274 -7.83 16.47 2.50
C ARG A 274 -8.49 15.55 3.52
N THR A 275 -8.98 14.38 3.11
CA THR A 275 -9.78 13.52 3.99
C THR A 275 -8.94 12.55 4.80
N LEU A 276 -7.92 11.95 4.19
CA LEU A 276 -7.08 10.92 4.80
C LEU A 276 -5.73 11.47 5.26
N LEU A 277 -5.12 12.37 4.50
CA LEU A 277 -3.77 12.88 4.76
C LEU A 277 -3.77 14.25 5.48
N GLU A 278 -4.88 14.60 6.12
CA GLU A 278 -5.09 15.84 6.88
C GLU A 278 -4.79 17.14 6.10
N GLY A 279 -4.71 17.09 4.76
CA GLY A 279 -4.35 18.24 3.92
C GLY A 279 -2.98 18.84 4.23
N ARG A 280 -2.04 18.05 4.77
CA ARG A 280 -0.73 18.55 5.21
C ARG A 280 0.24 18.89 4.09
N TRP A 281 0.03 18.32 2.90
CA TRP A 281 0.95 18.41 1.77
C TRP A 281 0.28 19.20 0.65
N GLN A 282 1.02 20.15 0.08
CA GLN A 282 0.58 21.07 -0.95
C GLN A 282 0.89 20.55 -2.36
N GLY A 283 1.68 19.48 -2.45
CA GLY A 283 2.08 18.87 -3.71
C GLY A 283 3.24 19.55 -4.42
N ASP A 284 3.93 20.44 -3.70
CA ASP A 284 5.21 21.00 -4.10
C ASP A 284 6.27 20.55 -3.11
N ARG A 285 7.24 19.73 -3.56
CA ARG A 285 8.29 19.20 -2.67
C ARG A 285 9.06 20.28 -1.92
N ARG A 286 9.25 21.48 -2.51
CA ARG A 286 10.00 22.55 -1.82
C ARG A 286 9.19 23.10 -0.66
N SER A 287 7.92 23.39 -0.87
CA SER A 287 7.01 23.86 0.16
C SER A 287 6.79 22.80 1.24
N ASP A 288 6.63 21.55 0.83
CA ASP A 288 6.30 20.44 1.74
C ASP A 288 7.52 19.92 2.53
N LEU A 289 8.70 19.91 1.93
CA LEU A 289 9.86 19.17 2.46
C LEU A 289 11.06 20.06 2.81
N ALA A 290 11.24 21.23 2.18
CA ALA A 290 12.42 22.06 2.44
C ALA A 290 12.44 22.61 3.87
N SER A 291 11.31 23.10 4.37
CA SER A 291 11.19 23.60 5.75
C SER A 291 11.52 22.53 6.79
N ARG A 292 11.35 21.25 6.42
CA ARG A 292 11.55 20.10 7.29
C ARG A 292 12.99 19.59 7.25
N TYR A 293 13.55 19.41 6.06
CA TYR A 293 14.85 18.75 5.89
C TYR A 293 16.00 19.71 5.65
N CYS A 294 15.69 20.96 5.31
CA CYS A 294 16.66 21.99 4.93
C CYS A 294 16.49 23.27 5.74
N PRO A 295 16.60 23.20 7.08
CA PRO A 295 16.69 24.41 7.89
C PRO A 295 17.98 25.14 7.50
N GLY A 296 17.83 26.38 7.02
CA GLY A 296 18.93 27.21 6.53
C GLY A 296 19.95 27.59 7.58
#